data_AF-A0AAV1V9W4-F1
#
_entry.id   AF-A0AAV1V9W4-F1
#
_cell.length_a   1.000
_cell.length_b   1.000
_cell.length_c   1.000
_cell.angle_alpha   90.00
_cell.angle_beta   90.00
_cell.angle_gamma   90.00
#
_symmetry.space_group_name_H-M   'P 1'
#
loop_
_entity.id
_entity.type
_entity.pdbx_description
1 polymer ?
#
loop_
_entity_poly.entity_id
_entity_poly.type
_entity_poly.pdbx_seq_one_letter_code
_entity_poly.pdbx_strand_id
1 'polypeptide(L)'
;MQVTLALSHLTGRAKTWALGLKLHDPNVFESLKILKSRLEETFELPGAEYRACSALLRLKQDTLINVLIYGLVDGPVKTYMFREDFHTLERAIAYAEQEDFSLRQSQANSLNYRPTRRQETGGPEPMDL
;
A
#
# COMPACT_ATOMS: atom_id res chain seq x y z
N MET A 1 -43.21 10.16 2.52
CA MET A 1 -42.38 10.96 1.57
C MET A 1 -40.87 10.69 1.67
N GLN A 2 -40.32 10.31 2.84
CA GLN A 2 -38.86 10.12 3.00
C GLN A 2 -38.28 8.95 2.17
N VAL A 3 -38.98 7.82 2.07
CA VAL A 3 -38.50 6.64 1.32
C VAL A 3 -38.42 6.92 -0.18
N THR A 4 -39.43 7.57 -0.77
CA THR A 4 -39.43 7.96 -2.19
C THR A 4 -38.31 8.93 -2.53
N LEU A 5 -38.00 9.87 -1.63
CA LEU A 5 -36.87 10.78 -1.78
C LEU A 5 -35.54 10.01 -1.72
N ALA A 6 -35.36 9.14 -0.74
CA ALA A 6 -34.15 8.30 -0.62
C ALA A 6 -33.94 7.43 -1.87
N LEU A 7 -35.01 6.82 -2.40
CA LEU A 7 -34.97 6.03 -3.64
C LEU A 7 -34.56 6.86 -4.86
N SER A 8 -34.96 8.14 -4.93
CA SER A 8 -34.60 9.02 -6.04
C SER A 8 -33.11 9.34 -6.08
N HIS A 9 -32.43 9.30 -4.92
CA HIS A 9 -31.00 9.53 -4.78
C HIS A 9 -30.16 8.28 -5.02
N LEU A 10 -30.77 7.09 -5.10
CA LEU A 10 -30.05 5.87 -5.46
C LEU A 10 -29.62 5.93 -6.94
N THR A 11 -28.43 5.41 -7.23
CA THR A 11 -27.87 5.34 -8.58
C THR A 11 -27.32 3.94 -8.87
N GLY A 12 -27.12 3.63 -10.15
CA GLY A 12 -26.54 2.36 -10.61
C GLY A 12 -27.31 1.13 -10.10
N ARG A 13 -26.55 0.12 -9.64
CA ARG A 13 -27.08 -1.18 -9.21
C ARG A 13 -28.07 -1.08 -8.03
N ALA A 14 -27.86 -0.15 -7.10
CA ALA A 14 -28.76 0.07 -5.97
C ALA A 14 -30.14 0.56 -6.42
N LYS A 15 -30.19 1.45 -7.42
CA LYS A 15 -31.46 1.93 -7.99
C LYS A 15 -32.22 0.82 -8.71
N THR A 16 -31.53 0.07 -9.57
CA THR A 16 -32.13 -1.04 -10.33
C THR A 16 -32.68 -2.11 -9.40
N TRP A 17 -31.90 -2.48 -8.36
CA TRP A 17 -32.34 -3.43 -7.33
C TRP A 17 -33.59 -2.95 -6.59
N ALA A 18 -33.57 -1.70 -6.08
CA ALA A 18 -34.68 -1.18 -5.28
C ALA A 18 -35.98 -1.05 -6.09
N LEU A 19 -35.87 -0.65 -7.36
CA LEU A 19 -37.02 -0.60 -8.27
C LEU A 19 -37.54 -2.00 -8.60
N GLY A 20 -36.64 -2.98 -8.81
CA GLY A 20 -37.02 -4.38 -9.04
C GLY A 20 -37.84 -4.97 -7.89
N LEU A 21 -37.45 -4.70 -6.65
CA LEU A 21 -38.23 -5.11 -5.47
C LEU A 21 -39.60 -4.42 -5.41
N LYS A 22 -39.65 -3.14 -5.73
CA LYS A 22 -40.88 -2.34 -5.70
C LYS A 22 -41.90 -2.75 -6.79
N LEU A 23 -41.43 -3.34 -7.88
CA LEU A 23 -42.30 -3.91 -8.92
C LEU A 23 -43.02 -5.17 -8.43
N HIS A 24 -42.39 -5.95 -7.55
CA HIS A 24 -42.99 -7.17 -7.00
C HIS A 24 -43.90 -6.87 -5.80
N ASP A 25 -43.55 -5.88 -4.98
CA ASP A 25 -44.36 -5.42 -3.87
C ASP A 25 -44.30 -3.88 -3.76
N PRO A 26 -45.42 -3.17 -4.02
CA PRO A 26 -45.49 -1.72 -3.91
C PRO A 26 -45.15 -1.17 -2.52
N ASN A 27 -45.33 -1.96 -1.46
CA ASN A 27 -45.11 -1.56 -0.07
C ASN A 27 -43.84 -2.17 0.55
N VAL A 28 -42.93 -2.72 -0.26
CA VAL A 28 -41.70 -3.40 0.22
C VAL A 28 -40.80 -2.55 1.12
N PHE A 29 -40.92 -1.22 1.07
CA PHE A 29 -40.18 -0.26 1.88
C PHE A 29 -41.13 0.59 2.72
N GLU A 30 -41.69 0.00 3.78
CA GLU A 30 -42.64 0.69 4.68
C GLU A 30 -42.00 1.84 5.48
N SER A 31 -40.68 1.80 5.68
CA SER A 31 -39.91 2.80 6.41
C SER A 31 -38.51 2.96 5.87
N LEU A 32 -37.92 4.14 6.09
CA LEU A 32 -36.51 4.40 5.76
C LEU A 32 -35.58 3.44 6.50
N LYS A 33 -35.94 3.01 7.72
CA LYS A 33 -35.19 1.99 8.48
C LYS A 33 -35.16 0.65 7.75
N ILE A 34 -36.28 0.24 7.16
CA ILE A 34 -36.40 -1.02 6.40
C ILE A 34 -35.62 -0.91 5.09
N LEU A 35 -35.72 0.22 4.38
CA LEU A 35 -34.92 0.47 3.18
C LEU A 35 -33.41 0.39 3.50
N LYS A 36 -32.96 1.05 4.57
CA LYS A 36 -31.56 1.02 5.00
C LYS A 36 -31.13 -0.40 5.36
N SER A 37 -31.89 -1.11 6.19
CA SER A 37 -31.56 -2.48 6.61
C SER A 37 -31.48 -3.44 5.43
N ARG A 38 -32.40 -3.34 4.45
CA ARG A 38 -32.35 -4.18 3.24
C ARG A 38 -31.20 -3.82 2.31
N LEU A 39 -30.86 -2.54 2.21
CA LEU A 39 -29.68 -2.11 1.46
C LEU A 39 -28.41 -2.66 2.10
N GLU A 40 -28.29 -2.58 3.43
CA GLU A 40 -27.20 -3.19 4.18
C GLU A 40 -27.20 -4.70 3.96
N GLU A 41 -28.30 -5.42 4.13
CA GLU A 41 -28.36 -6.87 3.89
C GLU A 41 -28.01 -7.28 2.45
N THR A 42 -28.43 -6.52 1.43
CA THR A 42 -28.20 -6.86 0.02
C THR A 42 -26.80 -6.47 -0.46
N PHE A 43 -26.29 -5.33 0.01
CA PHE A 43 -25.01 -4.77 -0.42
C PHE A 43 -23.90 -4.95 0.62
N GLU A 44 -24.19 -5.59 1.75
CA GLU A 44 -23.19 -6.23 2.58
C GLU A 44 -22.51 -7.26 1.69
N LEU A 45 -21.32 -6.90 1.19
CA LEU A 45 -20.39 -7.86 0.68
C LEU A 45 -20.28 -8.94 1.76
N PRO A 46 -20.66 -10.20 1.47
CA PRO A 46 -20.42 -11.29 2.40
C PRO A 46 -18.97 -11.15 2.87
N GLY A 47 -18.66 -11.24 4.17
CA GLY A 47 -17.29 -11.03 4.64
C GLY A 47 -16.24 -11.86 3.89
N ALA A 48 -16.67 -12.96 3.24
CA ALA A 48 -15.92 -13.72 2.25
C ALA A 48 -15.47 -12.92 1.01
N GLU A 49 -16.32 -12.09 0.42
CA GLU A 49 -15.97 -11.21 -0.72
C GLU A 49 -15.03 -10.08 -0.32
N TYR A 50 -15.22 -9.45 0.86
CA TYR A 50 -14.25 -8.48 1.37
C TYR A 50 -12.89 -9.13 1.65
N ARG A 51 -12.88 -10.33 2.24
CA ARG A 51 -11.65 -11.12 2.40
C ARG A 51 -11.04 -11.50 1.06
N ALA A 52 -11.83 -11.89 0.06
CA ALA A 52 -11.33 -12.22 -1.27
C ALA A 52 -10.74 -10.99 -1.97
N CYS A 53 -11.44 -9.85 -1.97
CA CYS A 53 -10.96 -8.60 -2.56
C CYS A 53 -9.70 -8.07 -1.87
N SER A 54 -9.64 -8.12 -0.54
CA SER A 54 -8.43 -7.72 0.21
C SER A 54 -7.26 -8.68 -0.03
N ALA A 55 -7.50 -10.00 -0.10
CA ALA A 55 -6.47 -10.98 -0.46
C ALA A 55 -5.95 -10.75 -1.88
N LEU A 56 -6.85 -10.51 -2.84
CA LEU A 56 -6.46 -10.19 -4.22
C LEU A 56 -5.66 -8.89 -4.30
N LEU A 57 -6.04 -7.86 -3.53
CA LEU A 57 -5.28 -6.60 -3.47
C LEU A 57 -3.87 -6.83 -2.91
N ARG A 58 -3.74 -7.61 -1.82
CA ARG A 58 -2.43 -7.96 -1.24
C ARG A 58 -1.57 -8.72 -2.24
N LEU A 59 -2.10 -9.75 -2.89
CA LEU A 59 -1.38 -10.50 -3.91
C LEU A 59 -0.89 -9.62 -5.07
N LYS A 60 -1.72 -8.65 -5.50
CA LYS A 60 -1.33 -7.68 -6.52
C LYS A 60 -0.20 -6.78 -6.03
N GLN A 61 -0.28 -6.27 -4.81
CA GLN A 61 0.79 -5.45 -4.22
C GLN A 61 2.10 -6.24 -4.11
N ASP A 62 2.06 -7.46 -3.59
CA ASP A 62 3.24 -8.34 -3.47
C ASP A 62 3.88 -8.60 -4.84
N THR A 63 3.07 -8.85 -5.86
CA THR A 63 3.56 -9.05 -7.23
C THR A 63 4.26 -7.81 -7.77
N LEU A 64 3.66 -6.62 -7.59
CA LEU A 64 4.23 -5.36 -8.07
C LEU A 64 5.53 -4.99 -7.33
N ILE A 65 5.57 -5.20 -6.01
CA ILE A 65 6.77 -5.00 -5.19
C ILE A 65 7.89 -5.93 -5.65
N ASN A 66 7.58 -7.21 -5.87
CA ASN A 66 8.57 -8.17 -6.37
C ASN A 66 9.11 -7.74 -7.74
N VAL A 67 8.23 -7.38 -8.68
CA VAL A 67 8.64 -6.90 -10.01
C VAL A 67 9.53 -5.66 -9.91
N LEU A 68 9.20 -4.71 -9.02
CA LEU A 68 10.05 -3.54 -8.76
C LEU A 68 11.45 -3.97 -8.29
N ILE A 69 11.53 -4.81 -7.25
CA ILE A 69 12.80 -5.25 -6.66
C ILE A 69 13.64 -5.99 -7.70
N TYR A 70 13.05 -6.93 -8.45
CA TYR A 70 13.76 -7.66 -9.50
C TYR A 70 14.18 -6.77 -10.67
N GLY A 71 13.41 -5.72 -10.97
CA GLY A 71 13.71 -4.73 -11.99
C GLY A 71 14.82 -3.73 -11.61
N LEU A 72 15.20 -3.65 -10.34
CA LEU A 72 16.33 -2.81 -9.92
C LEU A 72 17.68 -3.36 -10.38
N VAL A 73 18.60 -2.43 -10.63
CA VAL A 73 20.01 -2.73 -10.89
C VAL A 73 20.61 -3.40 -9.64
N ASP A 74 21.43 -4.42 -9.86
CA ASP A 74 22.11 -5.11 -8.76
C ASP A 74 23.03 -4.14 -8.01
N GLY A 75 22.79 -4.02 -6.71
CA GLY A 75 23.45 -3.03 -5.89
C GLY A 75 22.88 -2.95 -4.47
N PRO A 76 23.37 -1.97 -3.67
CA PRO A 76 22.97 -1.81 -2.26
C PRO A 76 21.47 -1.55 -2.10
N VAL A 77 20.84 -0.71 -2.94
CA VAL A 77 19.39 -0.43 -2.88
C VAL A 77 18.58 -1.72 -3.03
N LYS A 78 18.86 -2.53 -4.07
CA LYS A 78 18.20 -3.82 -4.28
C LYS A 78 18.43 -4.78 -3.09
N THR A 79 19.65 -4.78 -2.54
CA THR A 79 19.99 -5.58 -1.36
C THR A 79 19.20 -5.16 -0.13
N TYR A 80 18.99 -3.85 0.08
CA TYR A 80 18.18 -3.34 1.19
C TYR A 80 16.70 -3.66 1.02
N MET A 81 16.16 -3.54 -0.19
CA MET A 81 14.76 -3.88 -0.45
C MET A 81 14.44 -5.36 -0.23
N PHE A 82 15.39 -6.27 -0.41
CA PHE A 82 15.17 -7.69 -0.06
C PHE A 82 15.18 -7.97 1.45
N ARG A 83 15.70 -7.05 2.26
CA ARG A 83 15.79 -7.20 3.71
C ARG A 83 14.58 -6.60 4.44
N GLU A 84 13.95 -5.61 3.84
CA GLU A 84 12.80 -4.91 4.41
C GLU A 84 11.48 -5.54 3.94
N ASP A 85 10.47 -5.55 4.81
CA ASP A 85 9.13 -6.04 4.46
C ASP A 85 8.24 -4.86 3.99
N PHE A 86 7.64 -5.01 2.81
CA PHE A 86 6.78 -4.00 2.20
C PHE A 86 5.38 -4.55 1.98
N HIS A 87 4.39 -3.80 2.44
CA HIS A 87 2.97 -4.15 2.25
C HIS A 87 2.27 -3.30 1.19
N THR A 88 2.94 -2.28 0.66
CA THR A 88 2.44 -1.42 -0.41
C THR A 88 3.57 -1.03 -1.37
N LEU A 89 3.23 -0.89 -2.65
CA LEU A 89 4.15 -0.47 -3.68
C LEU A 89 4.66 0.96 -3.44
N GLU A 90 3.80 1.86 -2.97
CA GLU A 90 4.15 3.27 -2.72
C GLU A 90 5.27 3.38 -1.69
N ARG A 91 5.20 2.58 -0.61
CA ARG A 91 6.23 2.56 0.42
C ARG A 91 7.53 1.96 -0.09
N ALA A 92 7.45 0.92 -0.92
CA ALA A 92 8.63 0.32 -1.55
C ALA A 92 9.36 1.31 -2.48
N ILE A 93 8.63 2.08 -3.29
CA ILE A 93 9.20 3.10 -4.17
C ILE A 93 9.85 4.22 -3.36
N ALA A 94 9.13 4.78 -2.38
CA ALA A 94 9.66 5.86 -1.55
C ALA A 94 10.93 5.45 -0.80
N TYR A 95 10.96 4.21 -0.29
CA TYR A 95 12.15 3.66 0.35
C TYR A 95 13.32 3.50 -0.62
N ALA A 96 13.07 2.97 -1.82
CA ALA A 96 14.10 2.83 -2.85
C ALA A 96 14.72 4.19 -3.24
N GLU A 97 13.88 5.21 -3.41
CA GLU A 97 14.32 6.58 -3.71
C GLU A 97 15.15 7.17 -2.57
N GLN A 98 14.69 7.00 -1.33
CA GLN A 98 15.41 7.47 -0.15
C GLN A 98 16.80 6.82 -0.02
N GLU A 99 16.90 5.51 -0.22
CA GLU A 99 18.17 4.79 -0.15
C GLU A 99 19.11 5.18 -1.29
N ASP A 100 18.63 5.31 -2.53
CA ASP A 100 19.45 5.78 -3.65
C ASP A 100 20.00 7.19 -3.38
N PHE A 101 19.17 8.08 -2.83
CA PHE A 101 19.60 9.42 -2.44
C PHE A 101 20.66 9.38 -1.33
N SER A 102 20.42 8.61 -0.27
CA SER A 102 21.35 8.43 0.85
C SER A 102 22.72 7.93 0.39
N LEU A 103 22.74 6.93 -0.50
CA LEU A 103 23.95 6.36 -1.07
C LEU A 103 24.73 7.40 -1.89
N ARG A 104 24.05 8.15 -2.76
CA ARG A 104 24.69 9.21 -3.55
C ARG A 104 25.29 10.30 -2.66
N GLN A 105 24.57 10.70 -1.61
CA GLN A 105 25.06 11.70 -0.65
C GLN A 105 26.29 11.19 0.12
N SER A 106 26.26 9.93 0.59
CA SER A 106 27.40 9.34 1.29
C SER A 106 28.63 9.21 0.38
N GLN A 107 28.45 8.85 -0.89
CA GLN A 107 29.53 8.80 -1.88
C GLN A 107 30.12 10.19 -2.12
N ALA A 108 29.28 11.21 -2.34
CA ALA A 108 29.74 12.59 -2.49
C ALA A 108 30.51 13.07 -1.25
N ASN A 109 30.05 12.73 -0.05
CA ASN A 109 30.73 13.07 1.19
C ASN A 109 32.06 12.32 1.36
N SER A 110 32.12 11.04 0.96
CA SER A 110 33.35 10.23 1.00
C SER A 110 34.43 10.75 0.05
N LEU A 111 34.04 11.24 -1.13
CA LEU A 111 34.97 11.84 -2.10
C LEU A 111 35.55 13.17 -1.59
N ASN A 112 34.84 13.86 -0.70
CA ASN A 112 35.32 15.06 -0.02
C ASN A 112 36.24 14.74 1.17
N TYR A 113 36.30 13.48 1.61
CA TYR A 113 37.21 13.01 2.66
C TYR A 113 38.58 12.70 2.04
N ARG A 114 39.45 13.71 1.93
CA ARG A 114 40.86 13.50 1.61
C ARG A 114 41.51 12.86 2.84
N PRO A 115 42.00 11.60 2.81
CA PRO A 115 42.76 11.08 3.93
C PRO A 115 43.99 11.96 4.08
N THR A 116 44.15 12.58 5.25
CA THR A 116 45.38 13.28 5.61
C THR A 116 46.50 12.27 5.46
N ARG A 117 47.37 12.51 4.48
CA ARG A 117 48.60 11.77 4.22
C ARG A 117 49.26 11.43 5.56
N ARG A 118 49.43 10.14 5.84
CA ARG A 118 50.23 9.66 6.98
C ARG A 118 51.52 10.48 7.04
N GLN A 119 51.70 11.26 8.09
CA GLN A 119 53.05 11.62 8.53
C GLN A 119 53.62 10.34 9.14
N GLU A 120 54.63 9.80 8.49
CA GLU A 120 55.50 8.77 9.03
C GLU A 120 56.31 9.38 10.18
N THR A 121 55.77 9.41 11.39
CA THR A 121 56.57 9.63 12.59
C THR A 121 56.01 8.81 13.74
N GLY A 122 56.74 7.75 14.11
CA GLY A 122 56.51 6.99 15.33
C GLY A 122 55.93 5.60 15.06
N GLY A 123 56.81 4.65 14.75
CA GLY A 123 56.49 3.23 14.89
C GLY A 123 56.19 2.88 16.35
N PRO A 124 55.49 1.76 16.62
CA PRO A 124 55.11 1.38 17.97
C PRO A 124 56.35 1.09 18.81
N GLU A 125 56.41 1.70 20.00
CA GLU A 125 57.45 1.46 21.00
C GLU A 125 57.51 -0.04 21.34
N PRO A 126 58.71 -0.65 21.38
CA PRO A 126 58.84 -2.06 21.73
C PRO A 126 58.46 -2.25 23.20
N MET A 127 57.68 -3.30 23.45
CA MET A 127 57.27 -3.71 24.78
C MET A 127 58.44 -4.47 25.43
N ASP A 128 59.02 -3.89 26.49
CA ASP A 128 60.06 -4.56 27.29
C ASP A 128 59.46 -5.79 28.00
N LEU A 129 60.15 -6.93 27.87
CA LEU A 129 59.87 -8.21 28.53
C LEU A 129 60.59 -8.33 29.88
#